data_AF-A0AAD7J9V7-F1
#
_entry.id   AF-A0AAD7J9V7-F1
#
_cell.length_a   1.000
_cell.length_b   1.000
_cell.length_c   1.000
_cell.angle_alpha   90.00
_cell.angle_beta   90.00
_cell.angle_gamma   90.00
#
_symmetry.space_group_name_H-M   'P 1'
#
loop_
_entity.id
_entity.type
_entity.pdbx_description
1 polymer ?
#
loop_
_entity_poly.entity_id
_entity_poly.type
_entity_poly.pdbx_seq_one_letter_code
_entity_poly.pdbx_strand_id
1 'polypeptide(L)'
;RQELMESKLTQKTVTHSDDSPFLLNMHALHNAYLFRETLPRHLTEPKPCFSDCRAKHLEFSHELQEIGPTKRADTVARGQAT
;
A
#
# COMPACT_ATOMS: atom_id res chain seq x y z
N ARG A 1 50.59 0.94 6.53
CA ARG A 1 49.71 -0.24 6.46
C ARG A 1 48.89 -0.25 7.73
N GLN A 2 47.57 -0.30 7.65
CA GLN A 2 46.70 -0.28 8.83
C GLN A 2 46.30 -1.72 9.15
N GLU A 3 46.55 -2.15 10.39
CA GLU A 3 46.26 -3.52 10.83
C GLU A 3 44.80 -3.61 11.29
N LEU A 4 44.06 -4.57 10.74
CA LEU A 4 42.69 -4.89 11.14
C LEU A 4 42.75 -5.69 12.44
N MET A 5 42.32 -5.09 13.56
CA MET A 5 42.14 -5.81 14.82
C MET A 5 40.70 -6.31 14.93
N GLU A 6 40.53 -7.60 15.17
CA GLU A 6 39.22 -8.19 15.43
C GLU A 6 38.64 -7.68 16.75
N SER A 7 37.49 -7.02 16.65
CA SER A 7 36.75 -6.53 17.82
C SER A 7 35.90 -7.66 18.41
N LYS A 8 35.96 -7.84 19.73
CA LYS A 8 35.09 -8.77 20.48
C LYS A 8 33.75 -8.14 20.88
N LEU A 9 33.44 -6.94 20.41
CA LEU A 9 32.21 -6.23 20.76
C LEU A 9 31.00 -6.86 20.07
N THR A 10 30.03 -7.30 20.85
CA THR A 10 28.75 -7.82 20.35
C THR A 10 27.82 -6.64 20.08
N GLN A 11 27.59 -6.30 18.82
CA GLN A 11 26.55 -5.35 18.44
C GLN A 11 25.20 -6.06 18.40
N LYS A 12 24.19 -5.46 19.05
CA LYS A 12 22.80 -5.84 18.84
C LYS A 12 22.38 -5.40 17.45
N THR A 13 22.35 -6.33 16.51
CA THR A 13 21.90 -6.08 15.14
C THR A 13 20.49 -6.61 14.97
N VAL A 14 19.60 -5.80 14.41
CA VAL A 14 18.28 -6.28 13.95
C VAL A 14 18.55 -7.15 12.73
N THR A 15 18.40 -8.46 12.89
CA THR A 15 18.47 -9.40 11.79
C THR A 15 17.10 -9.40 11.12
N HIS A 16 17.03 -8.90 9.89
CA HIS A 16 15.82 -9.06 9.08
C HIS A 16 15.70 -10.54 8.70
N SER A 17 14.70 -11.23 9.25
CA SER A 17 14.26 -12.52 8.74
C SER A 17 13.25 -12.28 7.61
N ASP A 18 13.34 -13.08 6.54
CA ASP A 18 12.48 -12.98 5.35
C ASP A 18 11.04 -13.52 5.61
N ASP A 19 10.48 -13.23 6.79
CA ASP A 19 9.36 -14.03 7.30
C ASP A 19 7.99 -13.58 6.80
N SER A 20 7.85 -12.50 6.02
CA SER A 20 6.58 -12.16 5.37
C SER A 20 6.72 -11.12 4.24
N PRO A 21 6.16 -11.36 3.04
CA PRO A 21 5.95 -10.29 2.08
C PRO A 21 4.84 -9.35 2.57
N PHE A 22 5.20 -8.14 3.00
CA PHE A 22 4.23 -7.11 3.36
C PHE A 22 3.75 -6.35 2.11
N LEU A 23 2.43 -6.25 1.94
CA LEU A 23 1.84 -5.39 0.90
C LEU A 23 1.77 -3.95 1.41
N LEU A 24 2.60 -3.07 0.84
CA LEU A 24 2.58 -1.64 1.14
C LEU A 24 1.70 -0.89 0.14
N ASN A 25 0.71 -0.15 0.62
CA ASN A 25 -0.06 0.75 -0.23
C ASN A 25 0.74 2.01 -0.57
N MET A 26 1.46 1.96 -1.69
CA MET A 26 2.27 3.09 -2.17
C MET A 26 1.43 4.34 -2.50
N HIS A 27 0.12 4.23 -2.70
CA HIS A 27 -0.75 5.37 -2.99
C HIS A 27 -1.19 6.14 -1.73
N ALA A 28 -1.10 5.52 -0.55
CA ALA A 28 -1.44 6.16 0.72
C ALA A 28 -0.29 7.04 1.27
N LEU A 29 0.91 6.93 0.71
CA LEU A 29 2.10 7.63 1.18
C LEU A 29 2.32 8.93 0.39
N HIS A 30 2.38 10.06 1.10
CA HIS A 30 2.64 11.38 0.49
C HIS A 30 3.97 11.42 -0.27
N ASN A 31 5.00 10.74 0.25
CA ASN A 31 6.34 10.68 -0.33
C ASN A 31 6.70 9.28 -0.83
N ALA A 32 5.76 8.62 -1.50
CA ALA A 32 5.98 7.28 -2.06
C ALA A 32 7.16 7.21 -3.04
N TYR A 33 7.59 8.33 -3.61
CA TYR A 33 8.74 8.38 -4.52
C TYR A 33 10.07 8.07 -3.80
N LEU A 34 10.24 8.50 -2.54
CA LEU A 34 11.45 8.22 -1.75
C LEU A 34 11.65 6.71 -1.53
N PHE A 35 10.55 5.96 -1.38
CA PHE A 35 10.61 4.50 -1.31
C PHE A 35 11.07 3.86 -2.61
N ARG A 36 10.76 4.46 -3.77
CA ARG A 36 11.22 3.98 -5.09
C ARG A 36 12.68 4.30 -5.35
N GLU A 37 13.22 5.35 -4.74
CA GLU A 37 14.65 5.70 -4.81
C GLU A 37 15.50 4.81 -3.91
N THR A 38 14.95 4.41 -2.75
CA THR A 38 15.67 3.63 -1.73
C THR A 38 15.57 2.13 -1.94
N LEU A 39 14.44 1.62 -2.46
CA LEU A 39 14.22 0.19 -2.64
C LEU A 39 14.44 -0.25 -4.09
N PRO A 40 14.94 -1.48 -4.31
CA PRO A 40 15.02 -2.10 -5.63
C PRO A 40 13.70 -2.08 -6.40
N ARG A 41 13.78 -1.93 -7.73
CA ARG A 41 12.60 -1.81 -8.59
C ARG A 41 11.64 -3.00 -8.49
N HIS A 42 12.15 -4.22 -8.33
CA HIS A 42 11.35 -5.44 -8.21
C HIS A 42 10.51 -5.51 -6.93
N LEU A 43 10.80 -4.69 -5.92
CA LEU A 43 9.99 -4.56 -4.70
C LEU A 43 8.96 -3.44 -4.77
N THR A 44 9.14 -2.49 -5.68
CA THR A 44 8.28 -1.30 -5.83
C THR A 44 7.51 -1.26 -7.14
N GLU A 45 7.61 -2.32 -7.94
CA GLU A 45 6.81 -2.48 -9.15
C GLU A 45 5.33 -2.63 -8.79
N PRO A 46 4.42 -1.94 -9.49
CA PRO A 46 2.99 -2.14 -9.29
C PRO A 46 2.63 -3.60 -9.61
N LYS A 47 2.07 -4.30 -8.64
CA LYS A 47 1.52 -5.65 -8.86
C LYS A 47 0.01 -5.54 -9.09
N PRO A 48 -0.55 -6.22 -10.11
CA PRO A 48 -1.99 -6.28 -10.30
C PRO A 48 -2.64 -6.83 -9.03
N CYS A 49 -3.54 -6.04 -8.42
CA CYS A 49 -4.30 -6.49 -7.25
C CYS A 49 -5.31 -7.58 -7.63
N PHE A 50 -5.76 -7.56 -8.88
CA PHE A 50 -6.69 -8.53 -9.44
C PHE A 50 -6.13 -9.09 -10.76
N SER A 51 -6.40 -10.36 -11.03
CA SER A 51 -6.03 -11.02 -12.28
C SER A 51 -6.76 -10.40 -13.48
N ASP A 52 -8.04 -10.07 -13.31
CA ASP A 52 -8.85 -9.34 -14.29
C ASP A 52 -9.33 -8.01 -13.69
N CYS A 53 -8.55 -6.96 -13.95
CA CYS A 53 -8.89 -5.60 -13.52
C CYS A 53 -10.20 -5.11 -14.14
N ARG A 54 -10.57 -5.57 -15.35
CA ARG A 54 -11.78 -5.11 -16.04
C ARG A 54 -13.03 -5.72 -15.42
N ALA A 55 -13.00 -7.02 -15.12
CA ALA A 55 -14.09 -7.69 -14.43
C ALA A 55 -14.35 -7.04 -13.06
N LYS A 56 -13.29 -6.77 -12.28
CA LYS A 56 -13.43 -6.09 -10.98
C LYS A 56 -13.93 -4.66 -11.10
N HIS A 57 -13.52 -3.93 -12.14
CA HIS A 57 -14.05 -2.59 -12.38
C HIS A 57 -15.55 -2.61 -12.68
N LEU A 58 -16.01 -3.58 -13.47
CA LEU A 58 -17.44 -3.75 -13.77
C LEU A 58 -18.23 -4.14 -12.52
N GLU A 59 -17.71 -5.04 -11.69
CA GLU A 59 -18.29 -5.43 -10.40
C GLU A 59 -18.49 -4.20 -9.50
N PHE A 60 -17.44 -3.40 -9.28
CA PHE A 60 -17.54 -2.19 -8.46
C PHE A 60 -18.46 -1.13 -9.09
N SER A 61 -18.47 -1.01 -10.41
CA SER A 61 -19.38 -0.08 -11.09
C SER A 61 -20.84 -0.46 -10.85
N HIS A 62 -21.17 -1.75 -10.93
CA HIS A 62 -22.51 -2.25 -10.66
C HIS A 62 -22.93 -1.97 -9.21
N GLU A 63 -22.09 -2.35 -8.25
CA GLU A 63 -22.33 -2.13 -6.83
C GLU A 63 -22.55 -0.64 -6.52
N LEU A 64 -21.73 0.25 -7.08
CA LEU A 64 -21.85 1.69 -6.88
C LEU A 64 -23.10 2.28 -7.54
N GLN A 65 -23.59 1.70 -8.65
CA GLN A 65 -24.84 2.13 -9.27
C GLN A 65 -26.05 1.76 -8.39
N GLU A 66 -26.00 0.64 -7.68
CA GLU A 66 -27.05 0.23 -6.74
C GLU A 66 -27.00 1.07 -5.45
N ILE A 67 -25.81 1.24 -4.87
CA ILE A 67 -25.64 1.92 -3.58
C ILE A 67 -25.70 3.45 -3.72
N GLY A 68 -25.27 4.00 -4.86
CA GLY A 68 -25.15 5.43 -5.11
C GLY A 68 -26.45 6.21 -4.90
N PRO A 69 -27.59 5.79 -5.50
CA PRO A 69 -28.88 6.44 -5.29
C PRO A 69 -29.30 6.50 -3.83
N THR A 70 -29.15 5.39 -3.08
CA THR A 70 -29.49 5.32 -1.66
C THR A 70 -28.67 6.32 -0.84
N LYS A 71 -27.34 6.33 -1.02
CA LYS A 71 -26.47 7.29 -0.31
C LYS A 71 -26.78 8.75 -0.65
N ARG A 72 -27.16 9.04 -1.90
CA ARG A 72 -27.57 10.39 -2.31
C ARG A 72 -28.88 10.80 -1.66
N ALA A 73 -29.86 9.89 -1.62
CA ALA A 73 -31.14 10.13 -0.93
C ALA A 73 -30.92 10.39 0.57
N ASP A 74 -30.09 9.59 1.24
CA ASP A 74 -29.74 9.80 2.65
C ASP A 74 -29.06 11.15 2.89
N THR A 75 -28.17 11.57 1.99
CA THR A 75 -27.49 12.87 2.08
C THR A 75 -28.48 14.02 1.93
N VAL A 76 -29.42 13.93 1.00
CA VAL A 76 -30.49 14.93 0.82
C VAL A 76 -31.38 14.99 2.06
N ALA A 77 -31.80 13.84 2.58
CA ALA A 77 -32.63 13.76 3.78
C ALA A 77 -31.95 14.39 5.01
N ARG A 78 -30.63 14.17 5.18
CA ARG A 78 -29.85 14.80 6.26
C ARG A 78 -29.75 16.31 6.10
N GLY A 79 -29.61 16.81 4.87
CA GLY A 79 -29.53 18.25 4.61
C GLY A 79 -30.86 19.00 4.83
N GLN A 80 -32.01 18.33 4.68
CA GLN A 80 -33.33 18.91 4.96
C GLN A 80 -33.69 18.94 6.45
N ALA A 81 -32.98 18.18 7.29
CA ALA A 81 -33.20 18.09 8.73
C ALA A 81 -32.43 19.15 9.55
N THR A 82 -31.66 20.01 8.88
CA THR A 82 -30.92 21.16 9.44
C THR A 82 -31.52 22.46 8.94
#